data_AF-A0A2E3F8N2-F1
#
_entry.id   AF-A0A2E3F8N2-F1
#
_cell.length_a   1.000
_cell.length_b   1.000
_cell.length_c   1.000
_cell.angle_alpha   90.00
_cell.angle_beta   90.00
_cell.angle_gamma   90.00
#
_symmetry.space_group_name_H-M   'P 1'
#
loop_
_entity.id
_entity.type
_entity.pdbx_description
1 polymer ?
#
loop_
_entity_poly.entity_id
_entity_poly.type
_entity_poly.pdbx_seq_one_letter_code
_entity_poly.pdbx_strand_id
1 'polypeptide(L)'
;MKGLAILEEAKASGLYDALIIQLNKDFLRAGLSEQFDEHIKPEALMRNLQATLYEQILSDFESYLTLLYTIDVSEAKIKALPSMELHELTAIVTTLILERELFKISFKNKP
;
A
#
# COMPACT_ATOMS: atom_id res chain seq x y z
N MET A 1 -0.17 -14.83 3.70
CA MET A 1 -0.50 -13.43 4.02
C MET A 1 -1.26 -12.84 2.83
N LYS A 2 -2.42 -12.20 3.05
CA LYS A 2 -3.31 -11.75 1.97
C LYS A 2 -2.64 -10.75 1.01
N GLY A 3 -1.84 -9.81 1.54
CA GLY A 3 -1.09 -8.83 0.73
C GLY A 3 -0.09 -9.44 -0.26
N LEU A 4 0.63 -10.51 0.11
CA LEU A 4 1.57 -11.16 -0.79
C LEU A 4 0.87 -11.79 -2.00
N ALA A 5 -0.32 -12.39 -1.79
CA ALA A 5 -1.09 -12.98 -2.88
C ALA A 5 -1.50 -11.94 -3.94
N ILE A 6 -1.81 -10.70 -3.52
CA ILE A 6 -2.14 -9.59 -4.43
C ILE A 6 -0.93 -9.21 -5.29
N LEU A 7 0.26 -9.16 -4.70
CA LEU A 7 1.48 -8.85 -5.44
C LEU A 7 1.84 -9.95 -6.44
N GLU A 8 1.67 -11.21 -6.07
CA GLU A 8 1.86 -12.35 -6.97
C GLU A 8 0.83 -12.35 -8.11
N GLU A 9 -0.44 -12.01 -7.82
CA GLU A 9 -1.48 -11.84 -8.84
C GLU A 9 -1.15 -10.70 -9.81
N ALA A 10 -0.74 -9.54 -9.28
CA ALA A 10 -0.31 -8.40 -10.10
C ALA A 10 0.85 -8.79 -11.02
N LYS A 11 1.81 -9.57 -10.50
CA LYS A 11 2.94 -10.08 -11.28
C LYS A 11 2.52 -11.08 -12.36
N ALA A 12 1.67 -12.04 -12.01
CA ALA A 12 1.12 -13.00 -12.97
C ALA A 12 0.29 -12.33 -14.08
N SER A 13 -0.32 -11.18 -13.78
CA SER A 13 -1.15 -10.40 -14.70
C SER A 13 -0.37 -9.34 -15.48
N GLY A 14 0.95 -9.22 -15.31
CA GLY A 14 1.77 -8.20 -15.96
C GLY A 14 1.51 -6.76 -15.48
N LEU A 15 0.91 -6.60 -14.30
CA LEU A 15 0.52 -5.32 -13.70
C LEU A 15 1.46 -4.86 -12.58
N TYR A 16 2.46 -5.67 -12.21
CA TYR A 16 3.31 -5.42 -11.05
C TYR A 16 4.09 -4.11 -11.13
N ASP A 17 4.74 -3.83 -12.26
CA ASP A 17 5.50 -2.58 -12.44
C ASP A 17 4.56 -1.37 -12.39
N ALA A 18 3.38 -1.48 -13.02
CA ALA A 18 2.35 -0.44 -12.97
C ALA A 18 1.82 -0.20 -11.55
N LEU A 19 1.72 -1.26 -10.73
CA LEU A 19 1.37 -1.17 -9.32
C LEU A 19 2.42 -0.41 -8.53
N ILE A 20 3.70 -0.72 -8.71
CA ILE A 20 4.81 -0.04 -8.02
C ILE A 20 4.87 1.44 -8.43
N ILE A 21 4.77 1.73 -9.73
CA ILE A 21 4.77 3.11 -10.25
C ILE A 21 3.62 3.90 -9.65
N GLN A 22 2.42 3.33 -9.60
CA GLN A 22 1.26 4.00 -9.04
C GLN A 22 1.39 4.18 -7.52
N LEU A 23 1.92 3.18 -6.80
CA LEU A 23 2.21 3.26 -5.36
C LEU A 23 3.20 4.40 -5.06
N ASN A 24 4.34 4.44 -5.76
CA ASN A 24 5.35 5.50 -5.61
C ASN A 24 4.77 6.89 -5.90
N LYS A 25 3.91 6.99 -6.92
CA LYS A 25 3.23 8.25 -7.27
C LYS A 25 2.33 8.74 -6.15
N ASP A 26 1.57 7.85 -5.54
CA ASP A 26 0.64 8.21 -4.46
C ASP A 26 1.39 8.47 -3.13
N PHE A 27 2.51 7.79 -2.89
CA PHE A 27 3.45 8.14 -1.80
C PHE A 27 3.99 9.57 -1.94
N LEU A 28 4.50 9.92 -3.12
CA LEU A 28 5.01 11.26 -3.38
C LEU A 28 3.92 12.34 -3.22
N ARG A 29 2.69 12.07 -3.67
CA ARG A 29 1.55 12.97 -3.51
C ARG A 29 1.14 13.17 -2.05
N ALA A 30 1.35 12.16 -1.22
CA ALA A 30 1.15 12.23 0.22
C ALA A 30 2.31 12.93 0.95
N GLY A 31 3.33 13.40 0.25
CA GLY A 31 4.51 14.05 0.83
C GLY A 31 5.59 13.08 1.31
N LEU A 32 5.45 11.78 1.03
CA LEU A 32 6.43 10.77 1.42
C LEU A 32 7.56 10.69 0.40
N SER A 33 8.80 10.63 0.89
CA SER A 33 10.01 10.46 0.05
C SER A 33 10.37 9.00 -0.21
N GLU A 34 9.77 8.06 0.52
CA GLU A 34 10.00 6.62 0.33
C GLU A 34 9.56 6.20 -1.07
N GLN A 35 10.40 5.41 -1.74
CA GLN A 35 10.12 4.87 -3.07
C GLN A 35 10.58 3.41 -3.14
N PHE A 36 9.78 2.60 -3.81
CA PHE A 36 10.07 1.19 -4.03
C PHE A 36 10.65 0.98 -5.42
N ASP A 37 11.72 0.19 -5.50
CA ASP A 37 12.35 -0.21 -6.77
C ASP A 37 11.38 -1.05 -7.61
N GLU A 38 11.28 -0.78 -8.92
CA GLU A 38 10.34 -1.49 -9.82
C GLU A 38 10.65 -2.99 -9.96
N HIS A 39 11.88 -3.41 -9.71
CA HIS A 39 12.33 -4.80 -9.76
C HIS A 39 12.34 -5.48 -8.37
N ILE A 40 11.85 -4.81 -7.34
CA ILE A 40 11.73 -5.38 -6.00
C ILE A 40 10.89 -6.67 -6.03
N LYS A 41 11.31 -7.69 -5.27
CA LYS A 41 10.53 -8.94 -5.16
C LYS A 41 9.24 -8.69 -4.36
N PRO A 42 8.12 -9.37 -4.69
CA PRO A 42 6.85 -9.24 -3.97
C PRO A 42 6.96 -9.34 -2.45
N GLU A 43 7.74 -10.29 -1.93
CA GLU A 43 7.92 -10.45 -0.49
C GLU A 43 8.70 -9.29 0.14
N ALA A 44 9.66 -8.73 -0.60
CA ALA A 44 10.40 -7.56 -0.14
C ALA A 44 9.52 -6.30 -0.19
N LEU A 45 8.73 -6.11 -1.23
CA LEU A 45 7.77 -5.00 -1.31
C LEU A 45 6.76 -5.04 -0.17
N MET A 46 6.16 -6.20 0.08
CA MET A 46 5.20 -6.39 1.17
C MET A 46 5.82 -6.00 2.52
N ARG A 47 7.03 -6.50 2.81
CA ARG A 47 7.72 -6.21 4.07
C ARG A 47 8.10 -4.74 4.19
N ASN A 48 8.67 -4.16 3.13
CA ASN A 48 9.13 -2.78 3.15
C ASN A 48 7.94 -1.83 3.30
N LEU A 49 6.86 -2.04 2.53
CA LEU A 49 5.65 -1.23 2.64
C LEU A 49 5.04 -1.30 4.04
N GLN A 50 4.96 -2.49 4.65
CA GLN A 50 4.49 -2.62 6.03
C GLN A 50 5.38 -1.90 7.02
N ALA A 51 6.71 -2.03 6.89
CA ALA A 51 7.67 -1.35 7.75
C ALA A 51 7.58 0.17 7.62
N THR A 52 7.45 0.69 6.39
CA THR A 52 7.25 2.12 6.15
C THR A 52 5.98 2.62 6.81
N LEU A 53 4.84 1.92 6.68
CA LEU A 53 3.60 2.33 7.35
C LEU A 53 3.73 2.30 8.88
N TYR A 54 4.42 1.28 9.42
CA TYR A 54 4.68 1.18 10.84
C TYR A 54 5.48 2.38 11.34
N GLU A 55 6.56 2.74 10.64
CA GLU A 55 7.38 3.91 10.96
C GLU A 55 6.57 5.21 10.84
N GLN A 56 5.85 5.41 9.73
CA GLN A 56 5.04 6.61 9.50
C GLN A 56 4.00 6.82 10.59
N ILE A 57 3.31 5.77 11.05
CA ILE A 57 2.34 5.89 12.15
C ILE A 57 3.01 6.38 13.44
N LEU A 58 4.25 5.97 13.71
CA LEU A 58 4.99 6.36 14.92
C LEU A 58 5.66 7.74 14.81
N SER A 59 6.19 8.09 13.63
CA SER A 59 6.99 9.29 13.43
C SER A 59 6.18 10.49 12.94
N ASP A 60 5.20 10.26 12.07
CA ASP A 60 4.40 11.30 11.42
C ASP A 60 3.01 10.78 11.02
N PHE A 61 2.11 10.77 12.00
CA PHE A 61 0.76 10.28 11.82
C PHE A 61 -0.05 11.13 10.80
N GLU A 62 0.26 12.41 10.62
CA GLU A 62 -0.44 13.27 9.66
C GLU A 62 -0.11 12.87 8.22
N SER A 63 1.16 12.58 7.93
CA SER A 63 1.59 12.05 6.63
C SER A 63 0.98 10.67 6.36
N TYR A 64 0.85 9.82 7.38
CA TYR A 64 0.12 8.56 7.26
C TYR A 64 -1.35 8.76 6.89
N LEU A 65 -2.08 9.66 7.56
CA LEU A 65 -3.47 9.95 7.20
C LEU A 65 -3.58 10.50 5.76
N THR A 66 -2.67 11.41 5.39
CA THR A 66 -2.60 11.97 4.04
C THR A 66 -2.39 10.89 2.98
N LEU A 67 -1.56 9.88 3.27
CA LEU A 67 -1.37 8.72 2.40
C LEU A 67 -2.67 7.93 2.20
N LEU A 68 -3.39 7.64 3.29
CA LEU A 68 -4.66 6.90 3.21
C LEU A 68 -5.68 7.62 2.34
N TYR A 69 -5.83 8.93 2.51
CA TYR A 69 -6.70 9.75 1.66
C TYR A 69 -6.27 9.72 0.20
N THR A 70 -4.98 9.88 -0.07
CA THR A 70 -4.42 9.89 -1.43
C THR A 70 -4.66 8.56 -2.16
N ILE A 71 -4.61 7.44 -1.43
CA ILE A 71 -4.79 6.10 -1.97
C ILE A 71 -6.28 5.68 -2.04
N ASP A 72 -7.19 6.51 -1.54
CA ASP A 72 -8.62 6.19 -1.34
C ASP A 72 -8.84 5.03 -0.35
N VAL A 73 -7.94 4.82 0.62
CA VAL A 73 -8.19 3.90 1.74
C VAL A 73 -9.09 4.58 2.76
N SER A 74 -10.22 3.93 3.08
CA SER A 74 -11.22 4.50 3.98
C SER A 74 -10.72 4.51 5.43
N GLU A 75 -10.51 5.71 5.98
CA GLU A 75 -10.23 5.84 7.42
C GLU A 75 -11.33 5.23 8.30
N ALA A 76 -12.59 5.32 7.87
CA ALA A 76 -13.72 4.75 8.62
C ALA A 76 -13.56 3.22 8.76
N LYS A 77 -13.05 2.53 7.73
CA LYS A 77 -12.72 1.10 7.82
C LYS A 77 -11.61 0.83 8.83
N ILE A 78 -10.61 1.71 8.90
CA ILE A 78 -9.49 1.57 9.85
C ILE A 78 -9.95 1.84 11.29
N LYS A 79 -10.75 2.90 11.51
CA LYS A 79 -11.32 3.26 12.81
C LYS A 79 -12.32 2.23 13.34
N ALA A 80 -12.94 1.45 12.45
CA ALA A 80 -13.84 0.36 12.81
C ALA A 80 -13.13 -0.96 13.15
N LEU A 81 -11.80 -1.05 12.97
CA LEU A 81 -11.05 -2.22 13.38
C LEU A 81 -11.06 -2.36 14.92
N PRO A 82 -11.09 -3.60 15.45
CA PRO A 82 -10.95 -3.81 16.88
C PRO A 82 -9.59 -3.28 17.36
N SER A 83 -9.47 -2.96 18.65
CA SER A 83 -8.18 -2.65 19.26
C SER A 83 -7.20 -3.79 18.97
N MET A 84 -6.08 -3.45 18.35
CA MET A 84 -5.08 -4.39 17.86
C MET A 84 -3.69 -3.78 17.99
N GLU A 85 -2.68 -4.64 17.99
CA GLU A 85 -1.30 -4.19 18.02
C GLU A 85 -0.91 -3.51 16.69
N LEU A 86 0.00 -2.54 16.75
CA LEU A 86 0.38 -1.74 15.58
C LEU A 86 0.89 -2.61 14.40
N HIS A 87 1.55 -3.73 14.69
CA HIS A 87 2.02 -4.66 13.66
C HIS A 87 0.86 -5.34 12.90
N GLU A 88 -0.28 -5.57 13.57
CA GLU A 88 -1.49 -6.13 12.96
C GLU A 88 -2.21 -5.07 12.13
N LEU A 89 -2.32 -3.85 12.67
CA LEU A 89 -2.89 -2.70 11.97
C LEU A 89 -2.16 -2.44 10.65
N THR A 90 -0.83 -2.35 10.71
CA THR A 90 0.01 -2.10 9.53
C THR A 90 -0.13 -3.22 8.50
N ALA A 91 -0.18 -4.49 8.92
CA ALA A 91 -0.42 -5.61 7.99
C ALA A 91 -1.76 -5.50 7.25
N ILE A 92 -2.83 -5.11 7.96
CA ILE A 92 -4.16 -4.91 7.37
C ILE A 92 -4.13 -3.73 6.40
N VAL A 93 -3.57 -2.59 6.82
CA VAL A 93 -3.52 -1.38 6.00
C VAL A 93 -2.65 -1.57 4.76
N THR A 94 -1.51 -2.25 4.87
CA THR A 94 -0.68 -2.65 3.71
C THR A 94 -1.53 -3.42 2.71
N THR A 95 -2.32 -4.39 3.17
CA THR A 95 -3.18 -5.17 2.28
C THR A 95 -4.24 -4.28 1.60
N LEU A 96 -4.88 -3.38 2.35
CA LEU A 96 -5.89 -2.46 1.80
C LEU A 96 -5.32 -1.51 0.75
N ILE A 97 -4.10 -0.99 0.98
CA ILE A 97 -3.39 -0.16 0.00
C ILE A 97 -3.13 -0.95 -1.28
N LEU A 98 -2.58 -2.16 -1.17
CA LEU A 98 -2.30 -3.01 -2.33
C LEU A 98 -3.57 -3.38 -3.11
N GLU A 99 -4.68 -3.69 -2.42
CA GLU A 99 -5.99 -3.93 -3.06
C GLU A 99 -6.45 -2.70 -3.86
N ARG A 100 -6.30 -1.50 -3.30
CA ARG A 100 -6.70 -0.25 -3.98
C ARG A 100 -5.82 0.06 -5.17
N GLU A 101 -4.51 -0.12 -5.06
CA GLU A 101 -3.61 0.15 -6.18
C GLU A 101 -3.80 -0.83 -7.33
N LEU A 102 -3.93 -2.13 -7.04
CA LEU A 102 -4.25 -3.12 -8.06
C LEU A 102 -5.60 -2.84 -8.73
N PHE A 103 -6.61 -2.45 -7.95
CA PHE A 103 -7.90 -2.03 -8.49
C PHE A 103 -7.71 -0.84 -9.45
N LYS A 104 -7.10 0.27 -9.02
CA LYS A 104 -6.90 1.48 -9.84
C LYS A 104 -6.24 1.17 -11.19
N ILE A 105 -5.16 0.40 -11.21
CA ILE A 105 -4.45 0.08 -12.45
C ILE A 105 -5.22 -0.91 -13.33
N SER A 106 -5.99 -1.82 -12.74
CA SER A 106 -6.80 -2.79 -13.49
C SER A 106 -7.95 -2.13 -14.27
N PHE A 107 -8.45 -0.96 -13.85
CA PHE A 107 -9.44 -0.19 -14.63
C PHE A 107 -8.79 0.70 -15.68
N LYS A 108 -7.58 1.21 -15.43
CA LYS A 108 -6.84 2.03 -16.42
C LYS A 108 -6.31 1.19 -17.60
N ASN A 109 -6.08 -0.11 -17.37
CA ASN A 109 -5.55 -1.04 -18.37
C ASN A 109 -6.62 -1.93 -19.04
N LYS A 110 -7.92 -1.62 -18.88
CA LYS A 110 -8.97 -2.23 -19.70
C LYS A 110 -9.09 -1.46 -21.02
N PRO A 111 -9.06 -2.15 -22.18
CA PRO A 111 -9.25 -1.52 -23.48
C PRO A 111 -10.65 -0.91 -23.64
#